data_AF-D4AMB2-F1
#
_entry.id   AF-D4AMB2-F1
#
_cell.length_a   1.000
_cell.length_b   1.000
_cell.length_c   1.000
_cell.angle_alpha   90.00
_cell.angle_beta   90.00
_cell.angle_gamma   90.00
#
_symmetry.space_group_name_H-M   'P 1'
#
loop_
_entity.id
_entity.type
_entity.pdbx_description
1 polymer ?
#
loop_
_entity_poly.entity_id
_entity_poly.type
_entity_poly.pdbx_seq_one_letter_code
_entity_poly.pdbx_strand_id
1 'polypeptide(L)'
;MTVGPKMTWLMQAVMKNIDLRGTTMGSRKEFKEMVDFVKEKKIKPVVWKVVQGIDNLDGINGLFDDMQRGNQFGKLVIEFGDSTGSKL
;
A
#
# COMPACT_ATOMS: atom_id res chain seq x y z
N MET A 1 18.72 -34.13 -1.12
CA MET A 1 17.50 -33.83 -1.88
C MET A 1 16.89 -32.55 -1.32
N THR A 2 17.26 -31.40 -1.86
CA THR A 2 16.77 -30.09 -1.42
C THR A 2 15.31 -29.94 -1.83
N VAL A 3 14.40 -30.24 -0.90
CA VAL A 3 12.96 -29.98 -0.98
C VAL A 3 12.70 -28.49 -0.84
N GLY A 4 13.18 -27.69 -1.80
CA GLY A 4 12.71 -26.33 -1.98
C GLY A 4 11.24 -26.35 -2.41
N PRO A 5 10.47 -25.28 -2.13
CA PRO A 5 9.07 -25.21 -2.51
C PRO A 5 8.91 -25.39 -4.03
N LYS A 6 8.20 -26.45 -4.44
CA LYS A 6 7.85 -26.66 -5.85
C LYS A 6 6.64 -25.79 -6.19
N MET A 7 6.83 -24.82 -7.07
CA MET A 7 5.72 -24.10 -7.68
C MET A 7 5.05 -25.02 -8.70
N THR A 8 3.82 -25.45 -8.42
CA THR A 8 3.07 -26.31 -9.34
C THR A 8 2.54 -25.44 -10.48
N TRP A 9 3.32 -25.33 -11.57
CA TRP A 9 2.91 -24.63 -12.79
C TRP A 9 2.21 -25.61 -13.74
N LEU A 10 0.93 -25.40 -14.02
CA LEU A 10 0.13 -26.32 -14.83
C LEU A 10 0.47 -26.16 -16.33
N MET A 11 0.50 -27.26 -17.08
CA MET A 11 0.66 -27.23 -18.55
C MET A 11 -0.42 -26.38 -19.25
N GLN A 12 -1.60 -26.25 -18.65
CA GLN A 12 -2.67 -25.37 -19.11
C GLN A 12 -2.25 -23.88 -19.11
N ALA A 13 -1.45 -23.45 -18.14
CA ALA A 13 -0.94 -22.08 -18.08
C ALA A 13 0.14 -21.83 -19.16
N VAL A 14 0.96 -22.85 -19.43
CA VAL A 14 1.97 -22.82 -20.51
C VAL A 14 1.31 -22.71 -21.88
N MET A 15 0.31 -23.57 -22.17
CA MET A 15 -0.42 -23.53 -23.44
C MET A 15 -1.15 -22.21 -23.68
N LYS A 16 -1.47 -21.48 -22.61
CA LYS A 16 -2.07 -20.14 -22.65
C LYS A 16 -1.06 -19.00 -22.63
N ASN A 17 0.25 -19.28 -22.63
CA ASN A 17 1.33 -18.30 -22.54
C ASN A 17 1.15 -17.33 -21.36
N ILE A 18 0.74 -17.85 -20.19
CA ILE A 18 0.58 -17.04 -18.98
C ILE A 18 1.97 -16.81 -18.35
N ASP A 19 2.27 -15.56 -18.03
CA ASP A 19 3.47 -15.17 -17.28
C ASP A 19 3.13 -14.93 -15.80
N LEU A 20 3.87 -15.54 -14.88
CA LEU A 20 3.85 -15.16 -13.47
C LEU A 20 5.03 -14.23 -13.17
N ARG A 21 4.72 -13.00 -12.75
CA ARG A 21 5.73 -12.04 -12.32
C ARG A 21 5.46 -11.63 -10.88
N GLY A 22 6.40 -11.94 -10.00
CA GLY A 22 6.43 -11.33 -8.67
C GLY A 22 6.86 -9.87 -8.79
N THR A 23 6.14 -8.96 -8.16
CA THR A 23 6.50 -7.55 -8.11
C THR A 23 6.64 -7.14 -6.66
N THR A 24 7.70 -6.39 -6.35
CA THR A 24 7.97 -5.92 -4.98
C THR A 24 8.51 -4.52 -5.06
N MET A 25 7.66 -3.53 -4.78
CA MET A 25 7.96 -2.12 -4.97
C MET A 25 8.51 -1.83 -6.38
N GLY A 26 8.89 -0.58 -6.64
CA GLY A 26 9.56 -0.18 -7.87
C GLY A 26 10.83 0.59 -7.55
N SER A 27 11.63 0.87 -8.58
CA SER A 27 12.74 1.81 -8.48
C SER A 27 12.24 3.23 -8.13
N ARG A 28 13.14 4.09 -7.65
CA ARG A 28 12.80 5.50 -7.36
C ARG A 28 12.27 6.24 -8.59
N LYS A 29 12.76 5.88 -9.78
CA LYS A 29 12.30 6.45 -11.05
C LYS A 29 10.86 6.06 -11.34
N GLU A 30 10.55 4.76 -11.29
CA GLU A 30 9.18 4.26 -11.50
C GLU A 30 8.21 4.82 -10.46
N PHE A 31 8.65 4.97 -9.20
CA PHE A 31 7.83 5.60 -8.17
C PHE A 31 7.50 7.06 -8.50
N LYS A 32 8.48 7.83 -8.98
CA LYS A 32 8.25 9.22 -9.41
C LYS A 32 7.25 9.29 -10.56
N GLU A 33 7.45 8.47 -11.58
CA GLU A 33 6.56 8.39 -12.75
C GLU A 33 5.13 8.02 -12.33
N MET A 34 4.97 7.10 -11.37
CA MET A 34 3.67 6.73 -10.81
C MET A 34 3.00 7.90 -10.08
N VAL A 35 3.74 8.66 -9.26
CA VAL A 35 3.20 9.84 -8.56
C VAL A 35 2.78 10.93 -9.54
N ASP A 36 3.56 11.18 -10.59
CA ASP A 36 3.23 12.15 -11.63
C ASP A 36 1.94 11.73 -12.38
N PHE A 37 1.79 10.44 -12.68
CA PHE A 37 0.58 9.89 -13.29
C PHE A 37 -0.67 10.06 -12.39
N VAL A 38 -0.55 9.76 -11.09
CA VAL A 38 -1.62 9.97 -10.11
C VAL A 38 -2.07 11.42 -10.08
N LYS A 39 -1.11 12.36 -10.13
CA LYS A 39 -1.37 13.80 -10.16
C LYS A 39 -2.09 14.23 -11.43
N GLU A 40 -1.63 13.78 -12.60
CA GLU A 40 -2.22 14.12 -13.90
C GLU A 40 -3.66 13.61 -14.02
N LYS A 41 -3.89 12.35 -13.64
CA LYS A 41 -5.22 11.71 -13.72
C LYS A 41 -6.11 12.01 -12.52
N LYS A 42 -5.64 12.84 -11.58
CA LYS A 42 -6.38 13.24 -10.35
C LYS A 42 -6.91 12.02 -9.57
N ILE A 43 -6.15 10.93 -9.54
CA ILE A 43 -6.53 9.71 -8.82
C ILE A 43 -6.49 10.00 -7.32
N LYS A 44 -7.60 9.74 -6.62
CA LYS A 44 -7.71 9.95 -5.17
C LYS A 44 -7.76 8.62 -4.44
N PRO A 45 -6.90 8.38 -3.43
CA PRO A 45 -7.01 7.19 -2.61
C PRO A 45 -8.29 7.25 -1.77
N VAL A 46 -8.94 6.09 -1.58
CA VAL A 46 -10.04 5.97 -0.63
C VAL A 46 -9.46 5.93 0.78
N VAL A 47 -9.81 6.91 1.61
CA VAL A 47 -9.36 7.02 2.99
C VAL A 47 -10.49 6.57 3.90
N TRP A 48 -10.21 5.58 4.74
CA TRP A 48 -11.16 5.01 5.68
C TRP A 48 -11.23 5.80 6.99
N LYS A 49 -10.06 6.11 7.56
CA LYS A 49 -9.93 6.76 8.86
C LYS A 49 -8.66 7.58 8.90
N VAL A 50 -8.75 8.76 9.51
CA VAL A 50 -7.63 9.67 9.75
C VAL A 50 -7.47 9.82 11.26
N VAL A 51 -6.27 9.61 11.78
CA VAL A 51 -5.93 9.89 13.18
C VAL A 51 -4.96 11.06 13.21
N GLN A 52 -5.23 12.04 14.07
CA GLN A 52 -4.42 13.25 14.20
C GLN A 52 -3.42 13.10 15.35
N GLY A 53 -2.18 13.53 15.10
CA GLY A 53 -1.10 13.54 16.06
C GLY A 53 -0.43 12.18 16.22
N ILE A 54 0.90 12.19 16.29
CA ILE A 54 1.66 10.98 16.64
C ILE A 54 1.54 10.66 18.14
N ASP A 55 1.18 11.65 18.94
CA ASP A 55 1.01 11.55 20.39
C ASP A 55 -0.28 10.81 20.78
N ASN A 56 -1.22 10.67 19.84
CA ASN A 56 -2.45 9.91 20.04
C ASN A 56 -2.22 8.40 19.83
N LEU A 57 -1.44 7.81 20.74
CA LEU A 57 -1.09 6.39 20.74
C LEU A 57 -2.34 5.48 20.75
N ASP A 58 -3.39 5.87 21.47
CA ASP A 58 -4.65 5.10 21.52
C ASP A 58 -5.36 5.07 20.16
N GLY A 59 -5.40 6.20 19.47
CA GLY A 59 -5.93 6.30 18.11
C GLY A 59 -5.14 5.45 17.12
N ILE A 60 -3.81 5.47 17.23
CA ILE A 60 -2.89 4.70 16.38
C ILE A 60 -3.04 3.19 16.64
N ASN A 61 -3.08 2.76 17.91
CA ASN A 61 -3.31 1.36 18.28
C ASN A 61 -4.65 0.86 17.74
N GLY A 62 -5.70 1.69 17.82
CA GLY A 62 -6.99 1.39 17.20
C GLY A 62 -6.92 1.19 15.67
N LEU A 63 -6.03 1.90 14.96
CA LEU A 63 -5.81 1.67 13.52
C LEU A 63 -5.13 0.32 13.25
N PHE A 64 -4.18 -0.10 14.08
CA PHE A 64 -3.55 -1.40 13.95
C PHE A 64 -4.53 -2.55 14.23
N ASP A 65 -5.41 -2.38 15.22
CA ASP A 65 -6.48 -3.34 15.51
C ASP A 65 -7.48 -3.43 14.35
N ASP A 66 -7.89 -2.29 13.78
CA ASP A 66 -8.75 -2.23 12.60
C ASP A 66 -8.10 -2.96 11.40
N MET A 67 -6.78 -2.78 11.21
CA MET A 67 -5.99 -3.44 10.18
C MET A 67 -5.89 -4.95 10.39
N GLN A 68 -5.70 -5.41 11.64
CA GLN A 68 -5.63 -6.83 11.99
C GLN A 68 -6.97 -7.54 11.76
N ARG A 69 -8.08 -6.87 12.05
CA ARG A 69 -9.44 -7.40 11.85
C ARG A 69 -9.87 -7.41 10.39
N GLY A 70 -9.18 -6.68 9.52
CA GLY A 70 -9.49 -6.62 8.08
C GLY A 70 -10.78 -5.85 7.75
N ASN A 71 -11.29 -5.05 8.70
CA ASN A 71 -12.55 -4.30 8.53
C ASN A 71 -12.36 -2.98 7.76
N GLN A 72 -11.13 -2.63 7.37
CA GLN A 72 -10.82 -1.40 6.67
C GLN A 72 -11.05 -1.52 5.17
N PHE A 73 -11.75 -0.54 4.59
CA PHE A 73 -11.85 -0.37 3.14
C PHE A 73 -11.02 0.83 2.69
N GLY A 74 -9.88 0.57 2.07
CA GLY A 74 -8.94 1.60 1.61
C GLY A 74 -7.79 1.82 2.58
N LYS A 75 -7.36 3.08 2.73
CA LYS A 75 -6.16 3.45 3.48
C LYS A 75 -6.50 4.05 4.85
N LEU A 76 -5.72 3.67 5.85
CA LEU A 76 -5.67 4.31 7.17
C LEU A 76 -4.56 5.36 7.15
N VAL A 77 -4.87 6.58 7.59
CA VAL A 77 -3.95 7.72 7.49
C VAL A 77 -3.68 8.28 8.88
N ILE A 78 -2.42 8.59 9.15
CA ILE A 78 -2.01 9.34 10.33
C ILE A 78 -1.58 10.71 9.84
N GLU A 79 -2.25 11.75 10.34
CA GLU A 79 -1.91 13.14 10.11
C GLU A 79 -0.98 13.60 11.23
N PHE A 80 0.23 14.02 10.88
CA PHE A 80 1.21 14.51 11.82
C PHE A 80 1.77 15.85 11.34
N GLY A 81 1.96 16.77 12.29
CA GLY A 81 2.34 18.16 12.03
C GLY A 81 1.12 19.08 12.02
N ASP A 82 0.96 19.90 13.06
CA ASP A 82 -0.04 20.97 13.05
C ASP A 82 0.25 21.92 11.89
N SER A 83 -0.71 22.10 11.00
CA SER A 83 -0.74 23.21 10.04
C SER A 83 -1.08 24.55 10.71
N THR A 84 -0.73 24.73 11.98
CA THR A 84 -0.89 25.97 12.74
C THR A 84 0.45 26.67 12.99
N GLY A 85 1.43 26.49 12.10
CA GLY A 85 2.69 27.22 12.25
C GLY A 85 3.82 26.79 11.33
N SER A 86 3.69 26.95 10.01
CA SER A 86 4.88 27.12 9.16
C SER A 86 4.54 27.95 7.92
N LYS A 87 4.55 29.28 8.10
CA LYS A 87 4.84 30.21 7.00
C LYS A 87 6.35 30.17 6.77
N LEU A 88 6.78 29.55 5.69
CA LEU A 88 8.01 29.85 4.96
C LEU A 88 7.74 29.62 3.47
#